data_AF-H2J872-F1
#
_entry.id   AF-H2J872-F1
#
_cell.length_a   1.000
_cell.length_b   1.000
_cell.length_c   1.000
_cell.angle_alpha   90.00
_cell.angle_beta   90.00
_cell.angle_gamma   90.00
#
_symmetry.space_group_name_H-M   'P 1'
#
loop_
_entity.id
_entity.type
_entity.pdbx_description
1 polymer ?
#
loop_
_entity_poly.entity_id
_entity_poly.type
_entity_poly.pdbx_seq_one_letter_code
_entity_poly.pdbx_strand_id
1 'polypeptide(L)'
;MKNLKTLIFYITIFYAVFSFIYISYNDYKFLSRGYHIIDNSRLKTQSIKIGEKVVEYYKYQDYILISENSTNITLDDFKNIVHRFNNIIVAEFSDFGFIFDRYKIYLSNNELKKIRYAHYIKPKEMDKYDTEQVVQRYWRALNERRINLFYIPEHKKRSEIINAIEKRMKNHKDYILPLENIPEYFDIISAAVLLAFGAIYIPLFSIIYAILYFYFNPWSYVFAAIFFSFISWIKWKNHFEKDKAYIKAVLFNILIGILIYSSGYSYLYIYKISVIRGIKLLLITLPFILFIVQIKNFKLKKKDIILSSIILGIVFIYYILRSGNFGISTMTERKIRDLLEKYLIARPRFKELLGYTFIFTKPPTEFFKIFWNIGQAIVFVSIIDTFLHFQTPLYLGVLRTINAFVIAGIIIVLLRIIVYKLIYNRGE
;
A
#
# COMPACT_ATOMS: atom_id res chain seq x y z
N MET A 1 9.32 -24.48 -27.59
CA MET A 1 8.62 -23.96 -26.38
C MET A 1 9.55 -23.61 -25.21
N LYS A 2 10.54 -24.44 -24.84
CA LYS A 2 11.46 -24.17 -23.70
C LYS A 2 12.25 -22.87 -23.89
N ASN A 3 12.83 -22.65 -25.08
CA ASN A 3 13.58 -21.42 -25.41
C ASN A 3 12.73 -20.15 -25.31
N LEU A 4 11.46 -20.21 -25.73
CA LEU A 4 10.53 -19.07 -25.64
C LEU A 4 10.20 -18.71 -24.18
N LYS A 5 9.94 -19.71 -23.32
CA LYS A 5 9.68 -19.46 -21.89
C LYS A 5 10.88 -18.83 -21.20
N THR A 6 12.08 -19.32 -21.50
CA THR A 6 13.33 -18.77 -20.98
C THR A 6 13.56 -17.34 -21.47
N LEU A 7 13.31 -17.06 -22.75
CA LEU A 7 13.41 -15.72 -23.31
C LEU A 7 12.44 -14.74 -22.62
N ILE A 8 11.15 -15.10 -22.51
CA ILE A 8 10.16 -14.25 -21.83
C ILE A 8 10.60 -13.99 -20.38
N PHE A 9 11.10 -15.01 -19.67
CA PHE A 9 11.59 -14.85 -18.30
C PHE A 9 12.73 -13.82 -18.18
N TYR A 10 13.72 -13.86 -19.08
CA TYR A 10 14.81 -12.89 -19.08
C TYR A 10 14.35 -11.48 -19.46
N ILE A 11 13.47 -11.36 -20.45
CA ILE A 11 12.83 -10.08 -20.81
C ILE A 11 12.09 -9.51 -19.59
N THR A 12 11.35 -10.34 -18.86
CA THR A 12 10.64 -9.92 -17.65
C THR A 12 11.59 -9.42 -16.57
N ILE A 13 12.72 -10.10 -16.32
CA ILE A 13 13.72 -9.63 -15.35
C ILE A 13 14.30 -8.29 -15.79
N PHE A 14 14.73 -8.19 -17.04
CA PHE A 14 15.30 -6.96 -17.57
C PHE A 14 14.30 -5.79 -17.46
N TYR A 15 13.05 -6.01 -17.86
CA TYR A 15 11.99 -5.02 -17.77
C TYR A 15 11.71 -4.62 -16.33
N ALA A 16 11.64 -5.56 -15.39
CA ALA A 16 11.41 -5.24 -13.99
C ALA A 16 12.55 -4.39 -13.39
N VAL A 17 13.80 -4.69 -13.73
CA VAL A 17 14.96 -3.87 -13.31
C VAL A 17 14.88 -2.48 -13.92
N PHE A 18 14.59 -2.37 -15.22
CA PHE A 18 14.38 -1.09 -15.90
C PHE A 18 13.26 -0.28 -15.23
N SER A 19 12.09 -0.88 -15.03
CA SER A 19 10.94 -0.21 -14.39
C SER A 19 11.25 0.20 -12.95
N PHE A 20 11.98 -0.61 -12.19
CA PHE A 20 12.42 -0.26 -10.85
C PHE A 20 13.29 1.00 -10.85
N ILE A 21 14.28 1.08 -11.74
CA ILE A 21 15.18 2.23 -11.86
C ILE A 21 14.41 3.47 -12.32
N TYR A 22 13.61 3.34 -13.39
CA TYR A 22 12.83 4.44 -13.96
C TYR A 22 11.86 5.03 -12.94
N ILE A 23 11.07 4.18 -12.27
CA ILE A 23 10.11 4.62 -11.26
C ILE A 23 10.84 5.24 -10.07
N SER A 24 11.88 4.59 -9.54
CA SER A 24 12.62 5.12 -8.39
C SER A 24 13.29 6.47 -8.69
N TYR A 25 13.73 6.68 -9.93
CA TYR A 25 14.25 7.96 -10.40
C TYR A 25 13.16 9.05 -10.42
N ASN A 26 11.96 8.74 -10.93
CA ASN A 26 10.82 9.66 -10.86
C ASN A 26 10.41 9.95 -9.40
N ASP A 27 10.49 8.96 -8.51
CA ASP A 27 10.21 9.12 -7.08
C ASP A 27 11.20 10.10 -6.44
N TYR A 28 12.50 9.94 -6.75
CA TYR A 28 13.54 10.85 -6.32
C TYR A 28 13.31 12.27 -6.86
N LYS A 29 12.98 12.39 -8.15
CA LYS A 29 12.71 13.68 -8.79
C LYS A 29 11.52 14.38 -8.14
N PHE A 30 10.43 13.67 -7.88
CA PHE A 30 9.28 14.20 -7.14
C PHE A 30 9.70 14.75 -5.77
N LEU A 31 10.50 14.00 -5.00
CA LEU A 31 10.97 14.45 -3.68
C LEU A 31 11.92 15.64 -3.77
N SER A 32 12.79 15.67 -4.79
CA SER A 32 13.75 16.76 -5.00
C SER A 32 13.08 18.10 -5.33
N ARG A 33 11.91 18.07 -5.99
CA ARG A 33 11.12 19.28 -6.28
C ARG A 33 10.63 19.97 -5.00
N GLY A 34 10.39 19.20 -3.94
CA GLY A 34 10.02 19.71 -2.63
C GLY A 34 8.51 19.80 -2.41
N TYR A 35 8.10 20.73 -1.54
CA TYR A 35 6.71 20.84 -1.06
C TYR A 35 6.25 22.29 -0.93
N HIS A 36 4.93 22.47 -0.87
CA HIS A 36 4.27 23.74 -0.64
C HIS A 36 3.35 23.65 0.57
N ILE A 37 3.39 24.67 1.44
CA ILE A 37 2.45 24.83 2.54
C ILE A 37 1.45 25.91 2.12
N ILE A 38 0.16 25.61 2.23
CA ILE A 38 -0.90 26.56 1.93
C ILE A 38 -0.84 27.71 2.94
N ASP A 39 -0.71 28.93 2.43
CA ASP A 39 -0.77 30.15 3.24
C ASP A 39 -2.24 30.50 3.54
N ASN A 40 -2.66 30.27 4.78
CA ASN A 40 -4.02 30.51 5.23
C ASN A 40 -4.43 31.99 5.09
N SER A 41 -3.49 32.94 5.16
CA SER A 41 -3.79 34.38 5.00
C SER A 41 -4.24 34.74 3.59
N ARG A 42 -3.88 33.93 2.59
CA ARG A 42 -4.26 34.10 1.19
C ARG A 42 -5.52 33.32 0.79
N LEU A 43 -6.08 32.51 1.71
CA LEU A 43 -7.32 31.78 1.46
C LEU A 43 -8.49 32.76 1.42
N LYS A 44 -9.18 32.82 0.29
CA LYS A 44 -10.40 33.63 0.14
C LYS A 44 -11.60 32.70 0.12
N THR A 45 -12.49 32.83 1.09
CA THR A 45 -13.77 32.12 1.08
C THR A 45 -14.62 32.65 -0.06
N GLN A 46 -15.06 31.75 -0.93
CA GLN A 46 -16.00 32.04 -2.00
C GLN A 46 -17.12 31.02 -1.93
N SER A 47 -18.27 31.38 -2.50
CA SER A 47 -19.40 30.49 -2.58
C SER A 47 -19.90 30.38 -4.01
N ILE A 48 -20.47 29.23 -4.32
CA ILE A 48 -21.10 28.99 -5.62
C ILE A 48 -22.50 28.44 -5.38
N LYS A 49 -23.49 29.05 -6.05
CA LYS A 49 -24.86 28.57 -6.02
C LYS A 49 -25.00 27.40 -7.00
N ILE A 50 -25.40 26.25 -6.49
CA ILE A 50 -25.69 25.03 -7.25
C ILE A 50 -27.14 24.65 -6.94
N GLY A 51 -28.04 24.95 -7.88
CA GLY A 51 -29.49 24.89 -7.62
C GLY A 51 -29.88 25.84 -6.48
N GLU A 52 -30.46 25.30 -5.42
CA GLU A 52 -30.86 26.05 -4.21
C GLU A 52 -29.76 26.09 -3.14
N LYS A 53 -28.68 25.31 -3.29
CA LYS A 53 -27.62 25.19 -2.29
C LYS A 53 -26.47 26.16 -2.57
N VAL A 54 -25.93 26.72 -1.49
CA VAL A 54 -24.71 27.52 -1.52
C VAL A 54 -23.56 26.63 -1.06
N VAL A 55 -22.60 26.38 -1.94
CA VAL A 55 -21.41 25.59 -1.62
C VAL A 55 -20.24 26.53 -1.42
N GLU A 56 -19.66 26.52 -0.23
CA GLU A 56 -18.45 27.27 0.09
C GLU A 56 -17.19 26.49 -0.32
N TYR A 57 -16.20 27.22 -0.82
CA TYR A 57 -14.86 26.71 -1.12
C TYR A 57 -13.83 27.81 -0.86
N TYR A 58 -12.58 27.43 -0.68
CA TYR A 58 -11.50 28.41 -0.60
C TYR A 58 -10.84 28.58 -1.95
N LYS A 59 -10.66 29.81 -2.41
CA LYS A 59 -9.81 30.11 -3.56
C LYS A 59 -8.38 30.34 -3.07
N TYR A 60 -7.43 29.67 -3.71
CA TYR A 60 -6.00 29.79 -3.41
C TYR A 60 -5.19 29.71 -4.71
N GLN A 61 -4.51 30.80 -5.08
CA GLN A 61 -3.86 30.93 -6.40
C GLN A 61 -4.88 30.58 -7.51
N ASP A 62 -4.50 29.73 -8.46
CA ASP A 62 -5.38 29.23 -9.54
C ASP A 62 -6.17 27.97 -9.16
N TYR A 63 -6.22 27.62 -7.86
CA TYR A 63 -6.86 26.42 -7.36
C TYR A 63 -8.06 26.74 -6.48
N ILE A 64 -9.00 25.78 -6.43
CA ILE A 64 -10.01 25.71 -5.38
C ILE A 64 -9.60 24.67 -4.35
N LEU A 65 -9.83 24.94 -3.07
CA LEU A 65 -9.59 24.04 -1.94
C LEU A 65 -10.93 23.72 -1.26
N ILE A 66 -11.24 22.43 -1.19
CA ILE A 66 -12.42 21.89 -0.51
C ILE A 66 -11.94 21.04 0.67
N SER A 67 -12.38 21.39 1.88
CA SER A 67 -11.86 20.80 3.12
C SER A 67 -12.95 20.43 4.13
N GLU A 68 -13.12 21.21 5.19
CA GLU A 68 -14.15 21.02 6.22
C GLU A 68 -15.36 21.93 6.01
N ASN A 69 -15.21 22.96 5.18
CA ASN A 69 -16.20 23.99 4.89
C ASN A 69 -17.44 23.49 4.13
N SER A 70 -17.47 22.23 3.69
CA SER A 70 -18.46 21.80 2.69
C SER A 70 -18.91 20.33 2.89
N THR A 71 -19.44 20.01 4.08
CA THR A 71 -19.91 18.66 4.40
C THR A 71 -21.25 18.28 3.75
N ASN A 72 -22.01 19.27 3.26
CA ASN A 72 -23.34 19.07 2.67
C ASN A 72 -23.35 19.01 1.13
N ILE A 73 -22.18 18.90 0.50
CA ILE A 73 -22.02 18.74 -0.96
C ILE A 73 -22.53 17.34 -1.36
N THR A 74 -23.50 17.27 -2.28
CA THR A 74 -23.92 16.01 -2.91
C THR A 74 -23.01 15.62 -4.07
N LEU A 75 -23.14 14.39 -4.60
CA LEU A 75 -22.35 13.96 -5.75
C LEU A 75 -22.56 14.86 -6.98
N ASP A 76 -23.80 15.26 -7.24
CA ASP A 76 -24.14 16.12 -8.39
C ASP A 76 -23.61 17.55 -8.19
N ASP A 77 -23.66 18.07 -6.96
CA ASP A 77 -23.01 19.33 -6.61
C ASP A 77 -21.51 19.28 -6.90
N PHE A 78 -20.86 18.18 -6.52
CA PHE A 78 -19.43 18.01 -6.77
C PHE A 78 -19.11 17.87 -8.26
N LYS A 79 -19.92 17.13 -9.04
CA LYS A 79 -19.75 17.06 -10.50
C LYS A 79 -19.83 18.44 -11.14
N ASN A 80 -20.79 19.28 -10.71
CA ASN A 80 -20.89 20.66 -11.18
C ASN A 80 -19.62 21.49 -10.88
N ILE A 81 -18.99 21.28 -9.72
CA ILE A 81 -17.71 21.90 -9.39
C ILE A 81 -16.61 21.40 -10.35
N VAL A 82 -16.51 20.09 -10.58
CA VAL A 82 -15.49 19.50 -11.46
C VAL A 82 -15.66 19.91 -12.93
N HIS A 83 -16.89 20.21 -13.36
CA HIS A 83 -17.13 20.80 -14.67
C HIS A 83 -16.66 22.26 -14.77
N ARG A 84 -16.81 23.05 -13.71
CA ARG A 84 -16.48 24.49 -13.70
C ARG A 84 -15.00 24.79 -13.45
N PHE A 85 -14.31 23.93 -12.71
CA PHE A 85 -12.93 24.17 -12.28
C PHE A 85 -11.98 23.08 -12.78
N ASN A 86 -10.78 23.48 -13.21
CA ASN A 86 -9.74 22.56 -13.71
C ASN A 86 -8.66 22.21 -12.68
N ASN A 87 -8.58 22.97 -11.59
CA ASN A 87 -7.52 22.90 -10.58
C ASN A 87 -8.15 22.76 -9.19
N ILE A 88 -8.40 21.52 -8.77
CA ILE A 88 -9.16 21.22 -7.55
C ILE A 88 -8.25 20.54 -6.53
N ILE A 89 -8.21 21.10 -5.32
CA ILE A 89 -7.51 20.54 -4.17
C ILE A 89 -8.55 19.99 -3.19
N VAL A 90 -8.39 18.73 -2.83
CA VAL A 90 -9.16 18.08 -1.76
C VAL A 90 -8.25 17.86 -0.56
N ALA A 91 -8.66 18.33 0.62
CA ALA A 91 -7.94 18.05 1.86
C ALA A 91 -8.09 16.57 2.27
N GLU A 92 -7.01 15.80 2.20
CA GLU A 92 -6.98 14.40 2.64
C GLU A 92 -7.25 14.33 4.15
N PHE A 93 -8.20 13.49 4.59
CA PHE A 93 -8.66 13.35 5.99
C PHE A 93 -9.57 14.46 6.52
N SER A 94 -9.98 15.43 5.71
CA SER A 94 -11.09 16.30 6.08
C SER A 94 -12.43 15.55 6.01
N ASP A 95 -13.50 16.16 6.53
CA ASP A 95 -14.85 15.58 6.41
C ASP A 95 -15.28 15.43 4.95
N PHE A 96 -14.99 16.44 4.11
CA PHE A 96 -15.20 16.30 2.67
C PHE A 96 -14.26 15.25 2.04
N GLY A 97 -13.01 15.13 2.47
CA GLY A 97 -12.09 14.11 1.97
C GLY A 97 -12.65 12.69 2.12
N PHE A 98 -13.33 12.39 3.24
CA PHE A 98 -14.03 11.13 3.44
C PHE A 98 -15.25 10.94 2.51
N ILE A 99 -15.97 12.02 2.21
CA ILE A 99 -17.07 12.01 1.23
C ILE A 99 -16.50 11.79 -0.19
N PHE A 100 -15.43 12.49 -0.54
CA PHE A 100 -14.77 12.42 -1.85
C PHE A 100 -14.27 11.01 -2.17
N ASP A 101 -13.81 10.25 -1.17
CA ASP A 101 -13.43 8.84 -1.34
C ASP A 101 -14.57 7.96 -1.88
N ARG A 102 -15.83 8.34 -1.62
CA ARG A 102 -17.02 7.70 -2.21
C ARG A 102 -17.38 8.29 -3.58
N TYR A 103 -17.17 9.58 -3.80
CA TYR A 103 -17.56 10.28 -5.04
C TYR A 103 -16.65 9.98 -6.22
N LYS A 104 -15.35 9.84 -5.99
CA LYS A 104 -14.36 9.62 -7.06
C LYS A 104 -14.61 8.36 -7.90
N ILE A 105 -15.42 7.41 -7.40
CA ILE A 105 -15.85 6.21 -8.13
C ILE A 105 -16.77 6.54 -9.32
N TYR A 106 -17.47 7.68 -9.25
CA TYR A 106 -18.48 8.11 -10.24
C TYR A 106 -17.99 9.20 -11.18
N LEU A 107 -16.68 9.49 -11.17
CA LEU A 107 -16.04 10.49 -12.03
C LEU A 107 -15.23 9.80 -13.11
N SER A 108 -15.20 10.41 -14.30
CA SER A 108 -14.36 9.99 -15.40
C SER A 108 -12.87 10.26 -15.14
N ASN A 109 -11.99 9.59 -15.87
CA ASN A 109 -10.54 9.80 -15.74
C ASN A 109 -10.12 11.26 -16.01
N ASN A 110 -10.79 11.95 -16.95
CA ASN A 110 -10.51 13.35 -17.27
C ASN A 110 -10.93 14.29 -16.14
N GLU A 111 -12.06 14.03 -15.50
CA GLU A 111 -12.52 14.76 -14.31
C GLU A 111 -11.58 14.54 -13.12
N LEU A 112 -11.15 13.30 -12.91
CA LEU A 112 -10.20 12.93 -11.86
C LEU A 112 -8.82 13.59 -12.05
N LYS A 113 -8.33 13.75 -13.29
CA LYS A 113 -7.06 14.42 -13.59
C LYS A 113 -7.02 15.89 -13.13
N LYS A 114 -8.18 16.54 -12.96
CA LYS A 114 -8.31 17.93 -12.43
C LYS A 114 -8.11 18.03 -10.92
N ILE A 115 -8.08 16.90 -10.21
CA ILE A 115 -8.10 16.85 -8.75
C ILE A 115 -6.75 16.39 -8.22
N ARG A 116 -6.31 17.00 -7.12
CA ARG A 116 -5.16 16.57 -6.33
C ARG A 116 -5.44 16.67 -4.83
N TYR A 117 -4.69 15.92 -4.04
CA TYR A 117 -4.80 15.99 -2.58
C TYR A 117 -3.84 17.02 -1.97
N ALA A 118 -4.30 17.68 -0.92
CA ALA A 118 -3.45 18.31 0.10
C ALA A 118 -3.49 17.46 1.37
N HIS A 119 -2.34 17.24 2.02
CA HIS A 119 -2.33 16.54 3.30
C HIS A 119 -2.87 17.46 4.39
N TYR A 120 -3.85 16.95 5.13
CA TYR A 120 -4.53 17.71 6.17
C TYR A 120 -4.62 16.89 7.46
N ILE A 121 -4.49 17.58 8.60
CA ILE A 121 -4.62 17.00 9.93
C ILE A 121 -5.63 17.86 10.69
N LYS A 122 -6.69 17.24 11.21
CA LYS A 122 -7.74 17.94 11.94
C LYS A 122 -7.19 18.63 13.20
N PRO A 123 -7.65 19.83 13.58
CA PRO A 123 -7.22 20.50 14.81
C PRO A 123 -7.36 19.61 16.06
N LYS A 124 -8.52 18.93 16.19
CA LYS A 124 -8.79 17.97 17.29
C LYS A 124 -7.81 16.78 17.33
N GLU A 125 -7.22 16.43 16.19
CA GLU A 125 -6.20 15.39 16.11
C GLU A 125 -4.81 15.95 16.44
N MET A 126 -4.51 17.20 16.07
CA MET A 126 -3.26 17.90 16.44
C MET A 126 -3.13 18.13 17.94
N ASP A 127 -4.24 18.31 18.67
CA ASP A 127 -4.23 18.41 20.13
C ASP A 127 -3.74 17.12 20.82
N LYS A 128 -3.92 15.95 20.18
CA LYS A 128 -3.54 14.64 20.75
C LYS A 128 -2.06 14.30 20.56
N TYR A 129 -1.35 15.07 19.75
CA TYR A 129 0.03 14.78 19.35
C TYR A 129 0.98 15.90 19.75
N ASP A 130 2.23 15.53 20.00
CA ASP A 130 3.32 16.50 20.08
C ASP A 130 3.67 17.04 18.67
N THR A 131 4.43 18.13 18.63
CA THR A 131 4.82 18.80 17.37
C THR A 131 5.59 17.85 16.45
N GLU A 132 6.51 17.05 16.98
CA GLU A 132 7.31 16.09 16.22
C GLU A 132 6.46 14.99 15.57
N GLN A 133 5.46 14.47 16.27
CA GLN A 133 4.50 13.49 15.75
C GLN A 133 3.65 14.09 14.62
N VAL A 134 3.24 15.36 14.74
CA VAL A 134 2.52 16.06 13.67
C VAL A 134 3.43 16.25 12.46
N VAL A 135 4.66 16.73 12.66
CA VAL A 135 5.67 16.91 11.61
C VAL A 135 5.99 15.58 10.91
N GLN A 136 6.09 14.47 11.65
CA GLN A 136 6.28 13.12 11.09
C GLN A 136 5.17 12.76 10.10
N ARG A 137 3.93 13.18 10.34
CA ARG A 137 2.80 12.85 9.46
C ARG A 137 2.88 13.62 8.14
N TYR A 138 3.25 14.90 8.18
CA TYR A 138 3.56 15.67 6.96
C TYR A 138 4.78 15.10 6.22
N TRP A 139 5.82 14.68 6.95
CA TRP A 139 6.97 14.01 6.37
C TRP A 139 6.58 12.72 5.64
N ARG A 140 5.73 11.87 6.26
CA ARG A 140 5.20 10.66 5.60
C ARG A 140 4.29 10.98 4.42
N ALA A 141 3.54 12.09 4.47
CA ALA A 141 2.71 12.50 3.34
C ALA A 141 3.56 12.77 2.08
N LEU A 142 4.69 13.47 2.24
CA LEU A 142 5.64 13.70 1.14
C LEU A 142 6.40 12.43 0.75
N ASN A 143 7.05 11.78 1.72
CA ASN A 143 8.02 10.70 1.47
C ASN A 143 7.39 9.34 1.20
N GLU A 144 6.21 9.05 1.75
CA GLU A 144 5.56 7.74 1.63
C GLU A 144 4.26 7.75 0.82
N ARG A 145 3.69 8.92 0.49
CA ARG A 145 2.38 9.03 -0.19
C ARG A 145 2.37 9.96 -1.40
N ARG A 146 3.51 10.60 -1.72
CA ARG A 146 3.65 11.57 -2.82
C ARG A 146 2.67 12.74 -2.75
N ILE A 147 2.41 13.23 -1.54
CA ILE A 147 1.62 14.43 -1.31
C ILE A 147 2.59 15.55 -0.95
N ASN A 148 2.79 16.48 -1.87
CA ASN A 148 3.70 17.62 -1.72
C ASN A 148 2.99 18.93 -1.39
N LEU A 149 1.69 18.87 -1.10
CA LEU A 149 0.88 20.02 -0.75
C LEU A 149 0.35 19.83 0.67
N PHE A 150 0.65 20.76 1.57
CA PHE A 150 0.28 20.68 2.97
C PHE A 150 -0.74 21.75 3.32
N TYR A 151 -1.87 21.33 3.86
CA TYR A 151 -2.86 22.20 4.44
C TYR A 151 -2.80 22.08 5.96
N ILE A 152 -2.35 23.14 6.64
CA ILE A 152 -2.24 23.21 8.10
C ILE A 152 -3.32 24.18 8.58
N PRO A 153 -4.41 23.69 9.22
CA PRO A 153 -5.49 24.54 9.67
C PRO A 153 -5.04 25.51 10.77
N GLU A 154 -5.87 26.52 11.03
CA GLU A 154 -5.68 27.39 12.18
C GLU A 154 -5.65 26.59 13.49
N HIS A 155 -4.55 26.77 14.23
CA HIS A 155 -4.28 26.03 15.45
C HIS A 155 -3.17 26.73 16.25
N LYS A 156 -3.21 26.66 17.59
CA LYS A 156 -2.22 27.28 18.49
C LYS A 156 -0.76 26.88 18.19
N LYS A 157 -0.53 25.65 17.71
CA LYS A 157 0.80 25.11 17.35
C LYS A 157 1.19 25.37 15.89
N ARG A 158 0.39 26.09 15.10
CA ARG A 158 0.59 26.18 13.63
C ARG A 158 1.96 26.71 13.26
N SER A 159 2.38 27.84 13.82
CA SER A 159 3.68 28.45 13.53
C SER A 159 4.85 27.55 13.95
N GLU A 160 4.75 26.90 15.11
CA GLU A 160 5.74 25.94 15.58
C GLU A 160 5.89 24.75 14.61
N ILE A 161 4.76 24.21 14.14
CA ILE A 161 4.73 23.10 13.18
C ILE A 161 5.33 23.50 11.83
N ILE A 162 5.01 24.69 11.31
CA ILE A 162 5.57 25.20 10.06
C ILE A 162 7.09 25.31 10.17
N ASN A 163 7.58 25.96 11.22
CA ASN A 163 9.01 26.12 11.47
C ASN A 163 9.71 24.75 11.59
N ALA A 164 9.09 23.79 12.29
CA ALA A 164 9.63 22.44 12.45
C ALA A 164 9.63 21.65 11.12
N ILE A 165 8.60 21.82 10.29
CA ILE A 165 8.53 21.26 8.93
C ILE A 165 9.67 21.80 8.08
N GLU A 166 9.86 23.12 8.03
CA GLU A 166 10.91 23.77 7.22
C GLU A 166 12.31 23.42 7.70
N LYS A 167 12.51 23.26 9.00
CA LYS A 167 13.78 22.77 9.56
C LYS A 167 14.07 21.33 9.15
N ARG A 168 13.04 20.48 9.10
CA ARG A 168 13.19 19.04 8.85
C ARG A 168 13.23 18.68 7.36
N MET A 169 12.44 19.35 6.53
CA MET A 169 12.28 19.07 5.11
C MET A 169 12.85 20.22 4.29
N LYS A 170 13.77 19.89 3.38
CA LYS A 170 14.37 20.88 2.46
C LYS A 170 13.43 21.15 1.29
N ASN A 171 13.71 22.22 0.54
CA ASN A 171 13.03 22.58 -0.71
C ASN A 171 11.57 23.04 -0.55
N HIS A 172 11.31 23.93 0.42
CA HIS A 172 10.06 24.68 0.43
C HIS A 172 9.92 25.53 -0.84
N LYS A 173 8.69 25.64 -1.37
CA LYS A 173 8.34 26.49 -2.52
C LYS A 173 7.14 27.36 -2.19
N ASP A 174 7.12 28.58 -2.72
CA ASP A 174 6.02 29.55 -2.54
C ASP A 174 4.83 29.31 -3.48
N TYR A 175 4.96 28.37 -4.42
CA TYR A 175 3.94 28.04 -5.42
C TYR A 175 3.60 26.55 -5.41
N ILE A 176 2.39 26.22 -5.85
CA ILE A 176 1.95 24.83 -5.98
C ILE A 176 2.73 24.15 -7.11
N LEU A 177 3.52 23.13 -6.74
CA LEU A 177 4.32 22.39 -7.70
C LEU A 177 3.46 21.51 -8.63
N PRO A 178 3.76 21.45 -9.93
CA PRO A 178 3.11 20.52 -10.84
C PRO A 178 3.44 19.08 -10.46
N LEU A 179 2.50 18.17 -10.69
CA LEU A 179 2.69 16.75 -10.52
C LEU A 179 3.57 16.17 -11.66
N GLU A 180 4.11 14.97 -11.46
CA GLU A 180 4.94 14.29 -12.46
C GLU A 180 4.05 13.89 -13.65
N ASN A 181 4.51 14.20 -14.87
CA ASN A 181 3.86 13.67 -16.07
C ASN A 181 4.35 12.23 -16.28
N ILE A 182 3.42 11.28 -16.26
CA ILE A 182 3.73 9.86 -16.41
C ILE A 182 3.34 9.47 -17.83
N PRO A 183 4.24 8.87 -18.63
CA PRO A 183 3.93 8.48 -20.00
C PRO A 183 2.77 7.48 -20.05
N GLU A 184 1.75 7.79 -20.86
CA GLU A 184 0.51 7.00 -20.94
C GLU A 184 0.70 5.60 -21.52
N TYR A 185 1.85 5.31 -22.14
CA TYR A 185 2.17 3.96 -22.66
C TYR A 185 2.85 3.06 -21.62
N PHE A 186 3.38 3.62 -20.53
CA PHE A 186 4.25 2.88 -19.61
C PHE A 186 3.49 1.77 -18.86
N ASP A 187 2.28 2.07 -18.39
CA ASP A 187 1.40 1.10 -17.72
C ASP A 187 0.94 0.01 -18.70
N ILE A 188 0.60 0.37 -19.94
CA ILE A 188 0.19 -0.56 -21.01
C ILE A 188 1.32 -1.54 -21.35
N ILE A 189 2.55 -1.05 -21.57
CA ILE A 189 3.72 -1.91 -21.83
C ILE A 189 3.97 -2.83 -20.63
N SER A 190 3.87 -2.29 -19.41
CA SER A 190 4.04 -3.08 -18.19
C SER A 190 2.98 -4.19 -18.06
N ALA A 191 1.73 -3.89 -18.40
CA ALA A 191 0.65 -4.86 -18.45
C ALA A 191 0.91 -5.95 -19.50
N ALA A 192 1.42 -5.59 -20.69
CA ALA A 192 1.82 -6.54 -21.73
C ALA A 192 2.95 -7.49 -21.29
N VAL A 193 3.95 -6.98 -20.59
CA VAL A 193 5.02 -7.81 -20.01
C VAL A 193 4.46 -8.74 -18.93
N LEU A 194 3.58 -8.25 -18.06
CA LEU A 194 2.93 -9.06 -17.02
C LEU A 194 2.04 -10.17 -17.61
N LEU A 195 1.32 -9.87 -18.70
CA LEU A 195 0.56 -10.82 -19.50
C LEU A 195 1.46 -11.95 -20.03
N ALA A 196 2.53 -11.58 -20.75
CA ALA A 196 3.47 -12.54 -21.32
C ALA A 196 4.11 -13.42 -20.22
N PHE A 197 4.46 -12.81 -19.09
CA PHE A 197 5.02 -13.54 -17.95
C PHE A 197 4.01 -14.52 -17.32
N GLY A 198 2.76 -14.10 -17.15
CA GLY A 198 1.69 -14.97 -16.64
C GLY A 198 1.39 -16.15 -17.58
N ALA A 199 1.48 -15.93 -18.90
CA ALA A 199 1.31 -16.97 -19.92
C ALA A 199 2.28 -18.15 -19.78
N ILE A 200 3.49 -17.92 -19.24
CA ILE A 200 4.48 -18.98 -18.98
C ILE A 200 3.89 -20.06 -18.05
N TYR A 201 3.08 -19.62 -17.08
CA TYR A 201 2.46 -20.45 -16.05
C TYR A 201 1.12 -21.01 -16.51
N ILE A 202 0.17 -20.14 -16.86
CA ILE A 202 -1.19 -20.51 -17.26
C ILE A 202 -1.61 -19.57 -18.39
N PRO A 203 -1.72 -20.02 -19.66
CA PRO A 203 -2.11 -19.15 -20.78
C PRO A 203 -3.43 -18.41 -20.58
N LEU A 204 -4.42 -19.07 -19.95
CA LEU A 204 -5.73 -18.50 -19.63
C LEU A 204 -5.65 -17.25 -18.75
N PHE A 205 -4.61 -17.14 -17.89
CA PHE A 205 -4.35 -15.92 -17.11
C PHE A 205 -4.31 -14.69 -18.01
N SER A 206 -3.64 -14.79 -19.17
CA SER A 206 -3.41 -13.66 -20.06
C SER A 206 -4.71 -13.12 -20.63
N ILE A 207 -5.62 -14.02 -21.02
CA ILE A 207 -6.93 -13.65 -21.55
C ILE A 207 -7.74 -12.92 -20.48
N ILE A 208 -7.82 -13.50 -19.27
CA ILE A 208 -8.60 -12.93 -18.17
C ILE A 208 -7.99 -11.59 -17.71
N TYR A 209 -6.67 -11.52 -17.53
CA TYR A 209 -6.00 -10.29 -17.11
C TYR A 209 -6.15 -9.18 -18.16
N ALA A 210 -6.07 -9.48 -19.46
CA ALA A 210 -6.28 -8.49 -20.52
C ALA A 210 -7.71 -7.90 -20.46
N ILE A 211 -8.73 -8.77 -20.36
CA ILE A 211 -10.13 -8.34 -20.23
C ILE A 211 -10.29 -7.46 -18.98
N LEU A 212 -9.77 -7.89 -17.84
CA LEU A 212 -9.84 -7.10 -16.60
C LEU A 212 -9.07 -5.79 -16.73
N TYR A 213 -7.92 -5.76 -17.39
CA TYR A 213 -7.10 -4.55 -17.51
C TYR A 213 -7.80 -3.47 -18.33
N PHE A 214 -8.44 -3.82 -19.44
CA PHE A 214 -9.11 -2.87 -20.32
C PHE A 214 -10.52 -2.49 -19.84
N TYR A 215 -11.30 -3.44 -19.30
CA TYR A 215 -12.71 -3.18 -18.93
C TYR A 215 -12.93 -2.96 -17.43
N PHE A 216 -12.06 -3.51 -16.58
CA PHE A 216 -12.21 -3.48 -15.12
C PHE A 216 -10.89 -3.13 -14.43
N ASN A 217 -10.18 -2.12 -14.95
CA ASN A 217 -8.79 -1.83 -14.62
C ASN A 217 -8.45 -1.90 -13.10
N PRO A 218 -9.25 -1.32 -12.17
CA PRO A 218 -8.97 -1.41 -10.73
C PRO A 218 -8.93 -2.83 -10.14
N TRP A 219 -9.59 -3.80 -10.77
CA TRP A 219 -9.62 -5.21 -10.34
C TRP A 219 -8.49 -6.04 -10.95
N SER A 220 -7.92 -5.61 -12.09
CA SER A 220 -6.89 -6.34 -12.81
C SER A 220 -5.63 -6.59 -11.97
N TYR A 221 -5.19 -5.58 -11.21
CA TYR A 221 -4.01 -5.66 -10.34
C TYR A 221 -4.18 -6.67 -9.21
N VAL A 222 -5.37 -6.70 -8.60
CA VAL A 222 -5.70 -7.65 -7.54
C VAL A 222 -5.82 -9.07 -8.09
N PHE A 223 -6.40 -9.23 -9.29
CA PHE A 223 -6.43 -10.53 -9.96
C PHE A 223 -5.01 -11.06 -10.21
N ALA A 224 -4.11 -10.24 -10.76
CA ALA A 224 -2.71 -10.59 -10.93
C ALA A 224 -2.05 -10.94 -9.59
N ALA A 225 -2.29 -10.14 -8.55
CA ALA A 225 -1.74 -10.39 -7.23
C ALA A 225 -2.20 -11.72 -6.63
N ILE A 226 -3.49 -12.05 -6.74
CA ILE A 226 -4.04 -13.33 -6.31
C ILE A 226 -3.35 -14.45 -7.09
N PHE A 227 -3.38 -14.40 -8.42
CA PHE A 227 -2.78 -15.41 -9.28
C PHE A 227 -1.31 -15.69 -8.92
N PHE A 228 -0.50 -14.63 -8.83
CA PHE A 228 0.92 -14.80 -8.55
C PHE A 228 1.21 -15.16 -7.10
N SER A 229 0.34 -14.82 -6.13
CA SER A 229 0.46 -15.33 -4.76
C SER A 229 0.34 -16.86 -4.71
N PHE A 230 -0.58 -17.45 -5.49
CA PHE A 230 -0.70 -18.90 -5.63
C PHE A 230 0.54 -19.49 -6.31
N ILE A 231 0.95 -18.95 -7.47
CA ILE A 231 2.13 -19.44 -8.20
C ILE A 231 3.37 -19.40 -7.31
N SER A 232 3.58 -18.30 -6.58
CA SER A 232 4.72 -18.19 -5.67
C SER A 232 4.65 -19.19 -4.53
N TRP A 233 3.49 -19.36 -3.88
CA TRP A 233 3.33 -20.31 -2.78
C TRP A 233 3.57 -21.75 -3.24
N ILE A 234 2.99 -22.15 -4.39
CA ILE A 234 3.17 -23.49 -4.97
C ILE A 234 4.64 -23.74 -5.33
N LYS A 235 5.30 -22.78 -6.01
CA LYS A 235 6.73 -22.89 -6.33
C LYS A 235 7.58 -23.00 -5.07
N TRP A 236 7.22 -22.24 -4.03
CA TRP A 236 7.93 -22.31 -2.76
C TRP A 236 7.80 -23.67 -2.10
N LYS A 237 6.59 -24.24 -2.01
CA LYS A 237 6.39 -25.59 -1.47
C LYS A 237 7.07 -26.69 -2.28
N ASN A 238 7.05 -26.61 -3.61
CA ASN A 238 7.59 -27.68 -4.44
C ASN A 238 9.12 -27.66 -4.57
N HIS A 239 9.72 -26.48 -4.61
CA HIS A 239 11.12 -26.31 -4.99
C HIS A 239 11.93 -25.57 -3.93
N PHE A 240 11.47 -24.41 -3.46
CA PHE A 240 12.28 -23.57 -2.56
C PHE A 240 12.34 -24.10 -1.11
N GLU A 241 11.34 -24.84 -0.63
CA GLU A 241 11.38 -25.51 0.67
C GLU A 241 12.41 -26.65 0.70
N LYS A 242 12.57 -27.38 -0.41
CA LYS A 242 13.53 -28.48 -0.55
C LYS A 242 14.97 -27.97 -0.60
N ASP A 243 15.20 -26.88 -1.33
CA ASP A 243 16.53 -26.26 -1.49
C ASP A 243 16.86 -25.26 -0.36
N LYS A 244 15.98 -25.08 0.64
CA LYS A 244 16.06 -24.05 1.70
C LYS A 244 16.30 -22.62 1.16
N ALA A 245 15.96 -22.35 -0.09
CA ALA A 245 16.32 -21.13 -0.81
C ALA A 245 15.25 -20.03 -0.64
N TYR A 246 14.99 -19.59 0.59
CA TYR A 246 14.00 -18.56 0.91
C TYR A 246 14.26 -17.23 0.17
N ILE A 247 15.53 -16.90 -0.06
CA ILE A 247 15.94 -15.70 -0.78
C ILE A 247 15.38 -15.70 -2.21
N LYS A 248 15.40 -16.85 -2.91
CA LYS A 248 14.85 -16.96 -4.27
C LYS A 248 13.34 -16.69 -4.29
N ALA A 249 12.61 -17.15 -3.28
CA ALA A 249 11.18 -16.89 -3.15
C ALA A 249 10.89 -15.40 -2.90
N VAL A 250 11.65 -14.75 -2.02
CA VAL A 250 11.51 -13.30 -1.77
C VAL A 250 11.82 -12.49 -3.03
N LEU A 251 12.93 -12.78 -3.71
CA LEU A 251 13.31 -12.13 -4.97
C LEU A 251 12.24 -12.32 -6.06
N PHE A 252 11.67 -13.52 -6.15
CA PHE A 252 10.58 -13.81 -7.10
C PHE A 252 9.32 -12.97 -6.81
N ASN A 253 8.95 -12.78 -5.54
CA ASN A 253 7.81 -11.93 -5.19
C ASN A 253 8.09 -10.44 -5.39
N ILE A 254 9.33 -9.99 -5.14
CA ILE A 254 9.74 -8.62 -5.46
C ILE A 254 9.65 -8.37 -6.96
N LEU A 255 10.13 -9.32 -7.79
CA LEU A 255 10.03 -9.26 -9.24
C LEU A 255 8.57 -9.10 -9.70
N ILE A 256 7.69 -10.00 -9.25
CA ILE A 256 6.25 -9.94 -9.56
C ILE A 256 5.64 -8.63 -9.06
N GLY A 257 5.98 -8.23 -7.84
CA GLY A 257 5.50 -7.01 -7.22
C GLY A 257 5.84 -5.78 -8.05
N ILE A 258 7.09 -5.66 -8.52
CA ILE A 258 7.52 -4.58 -9.40
C ILE A 258 6.70 -4.57 -10.70
N LEU A 259 6.44 -5.73 -11.31
CA LEU A 259 5.63 -5.79 -12.54
C LEU A 259 4.19 -5.35 -12.32
N ILE A 260 3.56 -5.81 -11.24
CA ILE A 260 2.20 -5.39 -10.86
C ILE A 260 2.19 -3.88 -10.59
N TYR A 261 3.16 -3.39 -9.80
CA TYR A 261 3.32 -1.95 -9.52
C TYR A 261 3.44 -1.15 -10.82
N SER A 262 4.29 -1.60 -11.74
CA SER A 262 4.55 -0.93 -13.03
C SER A 262 3.31 -0.92 -13.92
N SER A 263 2.52 -2.00 -13.92
CA SER A 263 1.25 -2.07 -14.67
C SER A 263 0.18 -1.11 -14.18
N GLY A 264 0.26 -0.65 -12.93
CA GLY A 264 -0.63 0.38 -12.38
C GLY A 264 0.08 1.71 -12.14
N TYR A 265 1.27 1.91 -12.72
CA TYR A 265 2.04 3.15 -12.61
C TYR A 265 1.45 4.21 -13.53
N SER A 266 0.27 4.72 -13.16
CA SER A 266 -0.43 5.79 -13.84
C SER A 266 -0.79 6.92 -12.88
N TYR A 267 -1.04 8.11 -13.43
CA TYR A 267 -1.34 9.32 -12.65
C TYR A 267 -2.44 9.08 -11.61
N LEU A 268 -3.50 8.37 -11.99
CA LEU A 268 -4.66 8.13 -11.14
C LEU A 268 -4.34 7.32 -9.89
N TYR A 269 -3.46 6.31 -9.99
CA TYR A 269 -3.16 5.43 -8.86
C TYR A 269 -2.00 5.95 -8.00
N ILE A 270 -0.97 6.52 -8.62
CA ILE A 270 0.20 7.05 -7.91
C ILE A 270 -0.19 8.23 -7.01
N TYR A 271 -1.16 9.05 -7.43
CA TYR A 271 -1.68 10.16 -6.63
C TYR A 271 -2.95 9.82 -5.84
N LYS A 272 -3.31 8.52 -5.74
CA LYS A 272 -4.45 8.01 -4.96
C LYS A 272 -5.82 8.59 -5.38
N ILE A 273 -5.90 9.16 -6.59
CA ILE A 273 -7.11 9.75 -7.16
C ILE A 273 -8.11 8.67 -7.58
N SER A 274 -7.62 7.49 -7.96
CA SER A 274 -8.42 6.27 -8.14
C SER A 274 -8.12 5.24 -7.03
N VAL A 275 -9.01 4.26 -6.87
CA VAL A 275 -8.93 3.23 -5.82
C VAL A 275 -8.91 1.85 -6.44
N ILE A 276 -7.97 1.04 -5.97
CA ILE A 276 -7.87 -0.38 -6.28
C ILE A 276 -9.00 -1.12 -5.58
N ARG A 277 -9.61 -2.07 -6.29
CA ARG A 277 -10.72 -2.85 -5.77
C ARG A 277 -10.31 -4.29 -5.54
N GLY A 278 -10.85 -4.90 -4.49
CA GLY A 278 -10.64 -6.32 -4.20
C GLY A 278 -9.44 -6.65 -3.32
N ILE A 279 -8.76 -5.67 -2.70
CA ILE A 279 -7.64 -5.94 -1.77
C ILE A 279 -8.05 -6.96 -0.69
N LYS A 280 -9.27 -6.84 -0.16
CA LYS A 280 -9.81 -7.83 0.78
C LYS A 280 -9.87 -9.24 0.19
N LEU A 281 -10.18 -9.41 -1.09
CA LEU A 281 -10.14 -10.73 -1.74
C LEU A 281 -8.71 -11.27 -1.74
N LEU A 282 -7.72 -10.48 -2.16
CA LEU A 282 -6.30 -10.89 -2.12
C LEU A 282 -5.88 -11.41 -0.75
N LEU A 283 -6.23 -10.66 0.30
CA LEU A 283 -5.90 -10.98 1.68
C LEU A 283 -6.52 -12.32 2.18
N ILE A 284 -7.60 -12.75 1.54
CA ILE A 284 -8.45 -13.86 1.99
C ILE A 284 -8.25 -15.12 1.15
N THR A 285 -8.16 -14.97 -0.18
CA THR A 285 -8.32 -16.07 -1.13
C THR A 285 -7.30 -17.19 -0.93
N LEU A 286 -6.00 -16.87 -0.85
CA LEU A 286 -4.97 -17.90 -0.67
C LEU A 286 -5.07 -18.59 0.71
N PRO A 287 -5.07 -17.87 1.85
CA PRO A 287 -5.28 -18.49 3.17
C PRO A 287 -6.52 -19.38 3.25
N PHE A 288 -7.64 -18.92 2.69
CA PHE A 288 -8.91 -19.63 2.73
C PHE A 288 -8.89 -20.90 1.88
N ILE A 289 -8.33 -20.86 0.67
CA ILE A 289 -8.21 -22.04 -0.19
C ILE A 289 -7.30 -23.08 0.47
N LEU A 290 -6.18 -22.66 1.07
CA LEU A 290 -5.29 -23.58 1.78
C LEU A 290 -5.98 -24.24 2.98
N PHE A 291 -6.79 -23.48 3.71
CA PHE A 291 -7.59 -24.01 4.81
C PHE A 291 -8.56 -25.10 4.32
N ILE A 292 -9.29 -24.86 3.22
CA ILE A 292 -10.21 -25.86 2.64
C ILE A 292 -9.46 -27.12 2.21
N VAL A 293 -8.35 -26.97 1.47
CA VAL A 293 -7.54 -28.09 1.00
C VAL A 293 -7.04 -28.93 2.19
N GLN A 294 -6.67 -28.29 3.29
CA GLN A 294 -6.18 -28.99 4.47
C GLN A 294 -7.28 -29.70 5.25
N ILE A 295 -8.46 -29.11 5.42
CA ILE A 295 -9.57 -29.82 6.05
C ILE A 295 -9.91 -31.10 5.28
N LYS A 296 -9.83 -31.07 3.94
CA LYS A 296 -10.08 -32.26 3.11
C LYS A 296 -9.00 -33.32 3.25
N ASN A 297 -7.74 -32.91 3.37
CA ASN A 297 -6.59 -33.83 3.34
C ASN A 297 -6.16 -34.35 4.72
N PHE A 298 -6.33 -33.55 5.77
CA PHE A 298 -6.04 -33.98 7.13
C PHE A 298 -7.26 -34.70 7.72
N LYS A 299 -7.07 -35.93 8.21
CA LYS A 299 -8.06 -36.65 9.02
C LYS A 299 -8.17 -36.02 10.42
N LEU A 300 -8.59 -34.75 10.48
CA LEU A 300 -8.76 -34.02 11.73
C LEU A 300 -10.00 -34.55 12.46
N LYS A 301 -9.94 -34.59 13.80
CA LYS A 301 -11.15 -34.87 14.58
C LYS A 301 -12.12 -33.71 14.41
N LYS A 302 -13.43 -33.97 14.48
CA LYS A 302 -14.47 -32.91 14.39
C LYS A 302 -14.22 -31.76 15.37
N LYS A 303 -13.73 -32.05 16.59
CA LYS A 303 -13.36 -31.05 17.60
C LYS A 303 -12.22 -30.13 17.15
N ASP A 304 -11.20 -30.68 16.50
CA ASP A 304 -10.04 -29.94 15.99
C ASP A 304 -10.44 -29.01 14.83
N ILE A 305 -11.37 -29.46 13.97
CA ILE A 305 -11.93 -28.65 12.88
C ILE A 305 -12.72 -27.47 13.43
N ILE A 306 -13.59 -27.71 14.43
CA ILE A 306 -14.38 -26.65 15.06
C ILE A 306 -13.46 -25.63 15.73
N LEU A 307 -12.51 -26.10 16.54
CA LEU A 307 -11.56 -25.24 17.24
C LEU A 307 -10.70 -24.42 16.26
N SER A 308 -10.16 -25.06 15.22
CA SER A 308 -9.38 -24.37 14.18
C SER A 308 -10.20 -23.31 13.46
N SER A 309 -11.45 -23.63 13.12
CA SER A 309 -12.35 -22.68 12.44
C SER A 309 -12.65 -21.45 13.30
N ILE A 310 -12.87 -21.64 14.60
CA ILE A 310 -13.13 -20.54 15.54
C ILE A 310 -11.89 -19.65 15.66
N ILE A 311 -10.72 -20.23 15.92
CA ILE A 311 -9.47 -19.48 16.10
C ILE A 311 -9.12 -18.73 14.81
N LEU A 312 -9.16 -19.40 13.65
CA LEU A 312 -8.89 -18.77 12.37
C LEU A 312 -9.92 -17.68 12.06
N GLY A 313 -11.21 -17.90 12.35
CA GLY A 313 -12.25 -16.88 12.20
C GLY A 313 -11.91 -15.60 12.97
N ILE A 314 -11.53 -15.72 14.25
CA ILE A 314 -11.13 -14.57 15.07
C ILE A 314 -9.89 -13.87 14.52
N VAL A 315 -8.83 -14.63 14.21
CA VAL A 315 -7.58 -14.08 13.66
C VAL A 315 -7.84 -13.37 12.33
N PHE A 316 -8.72 -13.93 11.51
CA PHE A 316 -9.04 -13.41 10.19
C PHE A 316 -9.91 -12.16 10.24
N ILE A 317 -10.92 -12.14 11.11
CA ILE A 317 -11.71 -10.93 11.39
C ILE A 317 -10.79 -9.82 11.87
N TYR A 318 -9.92 -10.11 12.84
CA TYR A 318 -8.93 -9.15 13.32
C TYR A 318 -8.01 -8.66 12.21
N TYR A 319 -7.50 -9.57 11.36
CA TYR A 319 -6.63 -9.26 10.23
C TYR A 319 -7.29 -8.35 9.18
N ILE A 320 -8.56 -8.59 8.85
CA ILE A 320 -9.34 -7.78 7.92
C ILE A 320 -9.67 -6.42 8.54
N LEU A 321 -10.13 -6.37 9.78
CA LEU A 321 -10.42 -5.10 10.47
C LEU A 321 -9.17 -4.22 10.57
N ARG A 322 -8.01 -4.81 10.88
CA ARG A 322 -6.70 -4.14 10.92
C ARG A 322 -6.16 -3.76 9.53
N SER A 323 -6.67 -4.34 8.45
CA SER A 323 -6.29 -3.94 7.08
C SER A 323 -6.90 -2.60 6.65
N GLY A 324 -7.98 -2.15 7.32
CA GLY A 324 -8.58 -0.85 7.08
C GLY A 324 -7.95 0.29 7.90
N ASN A 325 -8.28 1.54 7.55
CA ASN A 325 -7.82 2.75 8.26
C ASN A 325 -8.41 2.94 9.67
N PHE A 326 -9.23 2.00 10.16
CA PHE A 326 -9.94 2.07 11.45
C PHE A 326 -9.21 1.36 12.61
N GLY A 327 -7.94 1.01 12.42
CA GLY A 327 -7.18 0.28 13.43
C GLY A 327 -6.90 1.10 14.68
N ILE A 328 -7.48 0.70 15.83
CA ILE A 328 -7.02 1.11 17.16
C ILE A 328 -5.63 0.50 17.37
N SER A 329 -4.60 1.31 17.21
CA SER A 329 -3.22 0.96 17.57
C SER A 329 -2.91 1.59 18.92
N THR A 330 -2.36 0.81 19.85
CA THR A 330 -1.89 1.33 21.13
C THR A 330 -0.75 2.33 20.93
N MET A 331 -0.55 3.26 21.88
CA MET A 331 0.59 4.20 21.81
C MET A 331 1.93 3.47 21.78
N THR A 332 2.05 2.34 22.48
CA THR A 332 3.26 1.50 22.49
C THR A 332 3.54 0.89 21.12
N GLU A 333 2.51 0.37 20.44
CA GLU A 333 2.66 -0.14 19.08
C GLU A 333 3.23 0.98 18.20
N ARG A 334 2.64 2.19 18.24
CA ARG A 334 3.05 3.38 17.48
C ARG A 334 4.53 3.73 17.70
N LYS A 335 4.98 3.81 18.96
CA LYS A 335 6.39 4.08 19.28
C LYS A 335 7.35 3.06 18.67
N ILE A 336 7.01 1.77 18.71
CA ILE A 336 7.81 0.72 18.05
C ILE A 336 7.80 0.93 16.52
N ARG A 337 6.67 1.33 15.93
CA ARG A 337 6.60 1.67 14.49
C ARG A 337 7.58 2.79 14.15
N ASP A 338 7.55 3.86 14.92
CA ASP A 338 8.33 5.07 14.68
C ASP A 338 9.84 4.81 14.88
N LEU A 339 10.21 4.01 15.89
CA LEU A 339 11.60 3.58 16.10
C LEU A 339 12.11 2.75 14.92
N LEU A 340 11.35 1.75 14.47
CA LEU A 340 11.74 0.92 13.33
C LEU A 340 11.88 1.75 12.04
N GLU A 341 11.01 2.72 11.81
CA GLU A 341 11.10 3.63 10.67
C GLU A 341 12.36 4.50 10.73
N LYS A 342 12.69 5.04 11.90
CA LYS A 342 13.89 5.84 12.11
C LYS A 342 15.18 5.09 11.78
N TYR A 343 15.29 3.82 12.16
CA TYR A 343 16.52 3.04 11.96
C TYR A 343 16.59 2.34 10.59
N LEU A 344 15.44 2.00 9.99
CA LEU A 344 15.41 1.13 8.81
C LEU A 344 15.03 1.86 7.52
N ILE A 345 14.80 3.18 7.57
CA ILE A 345 14.31 4.06 6.51
C ILE A 345 12.87 3.72 6.08
N ALA A 346 12.62 2.45 5.75
CA ALA A 346 11.30 1.93 5.45
C ALA A 346 10.95 0.82 6.46
N ARG A 347 9.89 1.05 7.22
CA ARG A 347 9.50 0.13 8.28
C ARG A 347 9.02 -1.23 7.72
N PRO A 348 9.48 -2.37 8.27
CA PRO A 348 8.96 -3.69 7.88
C PRO A 348 7.46 -3.80 8.15
N ARG A 349 6.74 -4.41 7.20
CA ARG A 349 5.33 -4.77 7.42
C ARG A 349 5.26 -5.83 8.51
N PHE A 350 4.57 -5.51 9.61
CA PHE A 350 4.44 -6.41 10.76
C PHE A 350 3.83 -7.78 10.38
N LYS A 351 2.92 -7.77 9.38
CA LYS A 351 2.33 -8.98 8.79
C LYS A 351 3.37 -9.90 8.16
N GLU A 352 4.34 -9.33 7.41
CA GLU A 352 5.45 -10.09 6.82
C GLU A 352 6.40 -10.60 7.90
N LEU A 353 6.76 -9.74 8.86
CA LEU A 353 7.64 -10.11 9.97
C LEU A 353 7.10 -11.31 10.76
N LEU A 354 5.82 -11.28 11.12
CA LEU A 354 5.13 -12.41 11.74
C LEU A 354 5.02 -13.61 10.80
N GLY A 355 4.65 -13.41 9.53
CA GLY A 355 4.54 -14.50 8.55
C GLY A 355 5.86 -15.28 8.40
N TYR A 356 7.01 -14.60 8.40
CA TYR A 356 8.32 -15.24 8.28
C TYR A 356 8.64 -16.16 9.47
N THR A 357 8.09 -15.90 10.65
CA THR A 357 8.22 -16.85 11.78
C THR A 357 7.72 -18.23 11.42
N PHE A 358 6.59 -18.35 10.72
CA PHE A 358 6.03 -19.62 10.27
C PHE A 358 6.83 -20.26 9.13
N ILE A 359 7.57 -19.46 8.36
CA ILE A 359 8.46 -19.96 7.29
C ILE A 359 9.72 -20.59 7.89
N PHE A 360 10.29 -19.99 8.93
CA PHE A 360 11.58 -20.37 9.50
C PHE A 360 11.49 -21.35 10.69
N THR A 361 10.28 -21.66 11.15
CA THR A 361 10.01 -22.59 12.24
C THR A 361 9.14 -23.75 11.76
N LYS A 362 9.12 -24.85 12.53
CA LYS A 362 8.26 -26.00 12.26
C LYS A 362 7.03 -25.96 13.17
N PRO A 363 5.87 -26.45 12.70
CA PRO A 363 4.70 -26.58 13.56
C PRO A 363 5.00 -27.57 14.71
N PRO A 364 4.60 -27.26 15.95
CA PRO A 364 4.89 -28.12 17.10
C PRO A 364 4.08 -29.42 17.11
N THR A 365 2.90 -29.44 16.50
CA THR A 365 2.06 -30.64 16.37
C THR A 365 1.37 -30.71 15.01
N GLU A 366 0.80 -31.86 14.68
CA GLU A 366 -0.01 -32.06 13.46
C GLU A 366 -1.17 -31.05 13.35
N PHE A 367 -1.82 -30.73 14.47
CA PHE A 367 -2.88 -29.72 14.52
C PHE A 367 -2.38 -28.34 14.07
N PHE A 368 -1.17 -27.95 14.50
CA PHE A 368 -0.60 -26.65 14.16
C PHE A 368 -0.13 -26.52 12.71
N LYS A 369 -0.07 -27.61 11.93
CA LYS A 369 0.30 -27.56 10.50
C LYS A 369 -0.63 -26.65 9.69
N ILE A 370 -1.90 -26.57 10.06
CA ILE A 370 -2.89 -25.71 9.39
C ILE A 370 -2.50 -24.25 9.55
N PHE A 371 -2.29 -23.84 10.81
CA PHE A 371 -1.88 -22.48 11.15
C PHE A 371 -0.54 -22.10 10.54
N TRP A 372 0.42 -23.03 10.49
CA TRP A 372 1.73 -22.79 9.87
C TRP A 372 1.61 -22.51 8.38
N ASN A 373 0.87 -23.33 7.65
CA ASN A 373 0.70 -23.16 6.21
C ASN A 373 -0.07 -21.88 5.87
N ILE A 374 -1.08 -21.51 6.66
CA ILE A 374 -1.79 -20.24 6.54
C ILE A 374 -0.83 -19.07 6.85
N GLY A 375 -0.06 -19.15 7.93
CA GLY A 375 0.93 -18.15 8.30
C GLY A 375 2.01 -17.95 7.23
N GLN A 376 2.45 -19.04 6.59
CA GLN A 376 3.37 -19.00 5.45
C GLN A 376 2.72 -18.32 4.23
N ALA A 377 1.45 -18.60 3.94
CA ALA A 377 0.73 -17.96 2.85
C ALA A 377 0.56 -16.45 3.02
N ILE A 378 0.39 -15.97 4.26
CA ILE A 378 0.30 -14.54 4.57
C ILE A 378 1.56 -13.80 4.10
N VAL A 379 2.75 -14.41 4.13
CA VAL A 379 3.99 -13.78 3.63
C VAL A 379 3.86 -13.45 2.14
N PHE A 380 3.51 -14.44 1.31
CA PHE A 380 3.39 -14.25 -0.14
C PHE A 380 2.33 -13.21 -0.49
N VAL A 381 1.18 -13.29 0.18
CA VAL A 381 0.09 -12.32 -0.01
C VAL A 381 0.53 -10.92 0.43
N SER A 382 1.19 -10.79 1.58
CA SER A 382 1.59 -9.49 2.12
C SER A 382 2.71 -8.83 1.32
N ILE A 383 3.66 -9.59 0.78
CA ILE A 383 4.69 -9.03 -0.10
C ILE A 383 4.02 -8.46 -1.34
N ILE A 384 3.13 -9.20 -2.01
CA ILE A 384 2.48 -8.69 -3.22
C ILE A 384 1.55 -7.52 -2.90
N ASP A 385 0.81 -7.55 -1.78
CA ASP A 385 0.00 -6.44 -1.28
C ASP A 385 0.82 -5.15 -1.08
N THR A 386 2.10 -5.26 -0.68
CA THR A 386 3.01 -4.11 -0.60
C THR A 386 3.08 -3.33 -1.91
N PHE A 387 3.10 -4.02 -3.05
CA PHE A 387 3.23 -3.42 -4.38
C PHE A 387 1.90 -2.97 -4.98
N LEU A 388 0.77 -3.29 -4.35
CA LEU A 388 -0.52 -2.70 -4.69
C LEU A 388 -0.69 -1.29 -4.09
N HIS A 389 0.21 -0.83 -3.22
CA HIS A 389 0.14 0.52 -2.69
C HIS A 389 0.84 1.50 -3.65
N PHE A 390 0.26 1.76 -4.83
CA PHE A 390 0.88 2.58 -5.89
C PHE A 390 1.31 3.98 -5.44
N GLN A 391 0.62 4.58 -4.46
CA GLN A 391 1.03 5.88 -3.93
C GLN A 391 2.35 5.85 -3.14
N THR A 392 2.74 4.68 -2.62
CA THR A 392 4.05 4.54 -1.97
C THR A 392 5.14 4.47 -3.03
N PRO A 393 6.25 5.22 -2.88
CA PRO A 393 7.44 5.03 -3.70
C PRO A 393 7.89 3.57 -3.81
N LEU A 394 8.27 3.14 -5.01
CA LEU A 394 8.52 1.73 -5.31
C LEU A 394 9.71 1.19 -4.51
N TYR A 395 10.79 1.99 -4.39
CA TYR A 395 11.98 1.62 -3.64
C TYR A 395 11.67 1.36 -2.15
N LEU A 396 10.73 2.11 -1.56
CA LEU A 396 10.28 1.86 -0.18
C LEU A 396 9.56 0.52 -0.10
N GLY A 397 8.73 0.16 -1.09
CA GLY A 397 8.08 -1.15 -1.14
C GLY A 397 9.10 -2.31 -1.09
N VAL A 398 10.13 -2.24 -1.94
CA VAL A 398 11.22 -3.23 -1.96
C VAL A 398 11.96 -3.27 -0.62
N LEU A 399 12.33 -2.11 -0.09
CA LEU A 399 13.07 -2.02 1.17
C LEU A 399 12.26 -2.57 2.36
N ARG A 400 10.94 -2.32 2.41
CA ARG A 400 10.06 -2.87 3.46
C ARG A 400 10.06 -4.40 3.47
N THR A 401 10.04 -5.03 2.30
CA THR A 401 10.07 -6.50 2.17
C THR A 401 11.44 -7.08 2.53
N ILE A 402 12.53 -6.44 2.09
CA ILE A 402 13.89 -6.85 2.47
C ILE A 402 14.09 -6.72 3.98
N ASN A 403 13.72 -5.59 4.57
CA ASN A 403 13.82 -5.34 6.01
C ASN A 403 13.01 -6.37 6.80
N ALA A 404 11.79 -6.68 6.37
CA ALA A 404 10.97 -7.69 7.04
C ALA A 404 11.62 -9.08 7.03
N PHE A 405 12.22 -9.48 5.90
CA PHE A 405 12.93 -10.75 5.77
C PHE A 405 14.17 -10.83 6.66
N VAL A 406 15.04 -9.82 6.58
CA VAL A 406 16.30 -9.77 7.33
C VAL A 406 16.05 -9.76 8.83
N ILE A 407 15.13 -8.91 9.29
CA ILE A 407 14.83 -8.77 10.73
C ILE A 407 14.17 -10.04 11.27
N ALA A 408 13.25 -10.66 10.52
CA ALA A 408 12.68 -11.95 10.92
C ALA A 408 13.77 -13.02 11.08
N GLY A 409 14.71 -13.07 10.13
CA GLY A 409 15.86 -13.98 10.19
C GLY A 409 16.70 -13.75 11.45
N ILE A 410 17.08 -12.50 11.73
CA ILE A 410 17.87 -12.13 12.92
C ILE A 410 17.13 -12.54 14.20
N ILE A 411 15.86 -12.18 14.34
CA ILE A 411 15.05 -12.51 15.52
C ILE A 411 15.03 -14.01 15.77
N ILE A 412 14.86 -14.82 14.73
CA ILE A 412 14.77 -16.27 14.88
C ILE A 412 16.11 -16.91 15.21
N VAL A 413 17.20 -16.40 14.65
CA VAL A 413 18.55 -16.84 15.05
C VAL A 413 18.80 -16.53 16.53
N LEU A 414 18.47 -15.32 16.98
CA LEU A 414 18.59 -14.94 18.40
C LEU A 414 17.74 -15.82 19.31
N LEU A 415 16.48 -16.07 18.95
CA LEU A 415 15.59 -16.94 19.72
C LEU A 415 16.14 -18.37 19.82
N ARG A 416 16.71 -18.92 18.74
CA ARG A 416 17.34 -20.25 18.77
C ARG A 416 18.54 -20.28 19.72
N ILE A 417 19.38 -19.25 19.72
CA ILE A 417 20.54 -19.14 20.64
C ILE A 417 20.06 -19.06 22.09
N ILE A 418 19.04 -18.25 22.38
CA ILE A 418 18.48 -18.12 23.74
C ILE A 418 17.89 -19.45 24.21
N VAL A 419 17.08 -20.11 23.38
CA VAL A 419 16.50 -21.42 23.71
C VAL A 419 17.58 -22.47 23.93
N TYR A 420 18.63 -22.49 23.09
CA TYR A 420 19.76 -23.39 23.27
C TYR A 420 20.46 -23.15 24.62
N LYS A 421 20.75 -21.90 24.98
CA LYS A 421 21.35 -21.56 26.28
C LYS A 421 20.44 -21.93 27.47
N LEU A 422 19.14 -21.70 27.37
CA LEU A 422 18.19 -22.03 28.44
C LEU A 422 18.02 -23.54 28.65
N ILE A 423 18.12 -24.34 27.59
CA ILE A 423 18.07 -25.81 27.68
C ILE A 423 19.40 -26.33 28.23
N TYR A 424 20.54 -25.82 27.74
CA TYR A 424 21.86 -26.23 28.20
C TYR A 424 22.08 -25.90 29.68
N ASN A 425 21.73 -24.69 30.12
CA ASN A 425 21.82 -24.26 31.53
C ASN A 425 20.79 -24.93 32.48
N ARG A 426 19.90 -25.79 31.97
CA ARG A 426 18.98 -26.62 32.78
C ARG A 426 19.39 -28.09 32.84
N GLY A 427 20.42 -28.48 32.08
CA GLY A 427 20.99 -29.83 32.07
C GLY A 427 22.25 -29.99 32.93
N GLU A 428 22.73 -28.89 33.51
CA GLU A 428 23.62 -28.83 34.69
C GLU A 428 22.75 -28.50 35.91
#